data_AF-A0A090WU14-F1
#
_entry.id   AF-A0A090WU14-F1
#
_cell.length_a   1.000
_cell.length_b   1.000
_cell.length_c   1.000
_cell.angle_alpha   90.00
_cell.angle_beta   90.00
_cell.angle_gamma   90.00
#
_symmetry.space_group_name_H-M   'P 1'
#
loop_
_entity.id
_entity.type
_entity.pdbx_description
1 polymer ?
#
loop_
_entity_poly.entity_id
_entity_poly.type
_entity_poly.pdbx_seq_one_letter_code
_entity_poly.pdbx_strand_id
1 'polypeptide(L)'
;MNREYHLSFCKICTNRKRNLEKGLICSLTNNIADFKDNCSTFDQDKAEFKKYKKRFEDEVNDKYATNSFEKFFSESSFIKPSNSRNPPKFSSVDKTHNLNLKNNVAHDKAILILMCLAMAYVFFVNYKDIINLTVENGVLAGFAFMLIFISVLTYRAYFMQHKIKISITKDGIEYHGNKLNWNNIVDFGILKANSTSVSEHKIIVGTITKGIIEIDLTALNISPEEFINIMRLNTKNVLQQNI
;
A
#
# COMPACT_ATOMS: atom_id res chain seq x y z
N MET A 1 19.16 -5.06 13.99
CA MET A 1 18.38 -5.59 12.85
C MET A 1 17.53 -6.77 13.32
N ASN A 2 16.34 -7.00 12.75
CA ASN A 2 15.40 -8.00 13.28
C ASN A 2 15.73 -9.41 12.78
N ARG A 3 15.61 -10.43 13.64
CA ARG A 3 15.71 -11.86 13.33
C ARG A 3 14.88 -12.26 12.10
N GLU A 4 13.73 -11.63 11.90
CA GLU A 4 12.88 -11.85 10.73
C GLU A 4 13.60 -11.57 9.39
N TYR A 5 14.40 -10.51 9.34
CA TYR A 5 15.19 -10.15 8.16
C TYR A 5 16.28 -11.18 7.85
N HIS A 6 16.93 -11.71 8.88
CA HIS A 6 17.89 -12.81 8.68
C HIS A 6 17.20 -14.07 8.19
N LEU A 7 16.03 -14.38 8.73
CA LEU A 7 15.25 -15.55 8.35
C LEU A 7 14.74 -15.47 6.91
N SER A 8 14.42 -14.29 6.37
CA SER A 8 14.00 -14.18 4.96
C SER A 8 15.12 -14.57 4.00
N PHE A 9 16.39 -14.35 4.34
CA PHE A 9 17.52 -14.92 3.59
C PHE A 9 17.71 -16.41 3.90
N CYS A 10 17.87 -16.77 5.18
CA CYS A 10 18.27 -18.12 5.57
C CYS A 10 17.25 -19.18 5.15
N LYS A 11 15.95 -18.87 5.14
CA LYS A 11 14.89 -19.83 4.76
C LYS A 11 14.99 -20.30 3.31
N ILE A 12 15.57 -19.49 2.43
CA ILE A 12 15.71 -19.78 1.00
C ILE A 12 17.19 -19.93 0.59
N CYS A 13 18.10 -20.07 1.55
CA CYS A 13 19.54 -20.26 1.29
C CYS A 13 19.88 -21.75 1.20
N THR A 14 20.79 -22.15 0.30
CA THR A 14 21.30 -23.53 0.20
C THR A 14 22.09 -23.94 1.44
N ASN A 15 22.77 -22.99 2.09
CA ASN A 15 23.54 -23.18 3.31
C ASN A 15 22.69 -23.25 4.59
N ARG A 16 21.39 -23.55 4.50
CA ARG A 16 20.50 -23.61 5.66
C ARG A 16 20.58 -24.95 6.37
N LYS A 17 20.67 -24.94 7.70
CA LYS A 17 20.68 -26.15 8.54
C LYS A 17 19.72 -25.97 9.71
N ARG A 18 18.94 -27.00 10.03
CA ARG A 18 18.07 -27.01 11.21
C ARG A 18 18.86 -27.50 12.42
N ASN A 19 18.70 -26.81 13.54
CA ASN A 19 19.19 -27.18 14.86
C ASN A 19 18.01 -27.11 15.84
N LEU A 20 17.87 -28.10 16.71
CA LEU A 20 16.72 -28.21 17.61
C LEU A 20 16.67 -27.10 18.66
N GLU A 21 17.83 -26.63 19.12
CA GLU A 21 17.94 -25.59 20.16
C GLU A 21 17.89 -24.18 19.56
N LYS A 22 18.63 -23.96 18.46
CA LYS A 22 18.84 -22.64 17.84
C LYS A 22 17.90 -22.35 16.65
N GLY A 23 17.11 -23.34 16.22
CA GLY A 23 16.25 -23.25 15.05
C GLY A 23 17.03 -23.26 13.74
N LEU A 24 16.81 -22.27 12.87
CA LEU A 24 17.50 -22.18 11.57
C LEU A 24 18.87 -21.49 11.72
N ILE A 25 19.92 -22.21 11.38
CA ILE A 25 21.34 -21.80 11.43
C ILE A 25 21.99 -21.93 10.04
N CYS A 26 23.17 -21.32 9.87
CA CYS A 26 24.00 -21.49 8.69
C CYS A 26 24.87 -22.75 8.83
N SER A 27 24.95 -23.59 7.79
CA SER A 27 25.79 -24.79 7.76
C SER A 27 27.29 -24.47 7.77
N LEU A 28 27.67 -23.30 7.24
CA LEU A 28 29.06 -22.86 7.15
C LEU A 28 29.62 -22.42 8.51
N THR A 29 28.82 -21.66 9.27
CA THR A 29 29.25 -21.09 10.56
C THR A 29 28.74 -21.89 11.78
N ASN A 30 27.82 -22.83 11.56
CA ASN A 30 27.06 -23.54 12.60
C ASN A 30 26.36 -22.62 13.63
N ASN A 31 26.11 -21.35 13.25
CA ASN A 31 25.50 -20.36 14.12
C ASN A 31 24.31 -19.67 13.45
N ILE A 32 23.55 -18.93 14.27
CA ILE A 32 22.48 -18.06 13.82
C ILE A 32 23.10 -16.92 13.00
N ALA A 33 22.42 -16.50 11.93
CA ALA A 33 22.84 -15.35 11.13
C ALA A 33 22.95 -14.08 11.97
N ASP A 34 24.06 -13.36 11.79
CA ASP A 34 24.46 -12.15 12.52
C ASP A 34 24.88 -11.00 11.58
N PHE A 35 24.76 -11.19 10.26
CA PHE A 35 25.13 -10.19 9.27
C PHE A 35 24.29 -8.91 9.37
N LYS A 36 24.89 -7.76 9.03
CA LYS A 36 24.24 -6.44 9.20
C LYS A 36 23.39 -6.01 8.01
N ASP A 37 23.78 -6.28 6.78
CA ASP A 37 23.05 -5.82 5.59
C ASP A 37 22.78 -7.00 4.67
N ASN A 38 23.82 -7.70 4.22
CA ASN A 38 23.69 -8.90 3.39
C ASN A 38 24.58 -10.03 3.91
N CYS A 39 24.31 -11.24 3.44
CA CYS A 39 25.17 -12.40 3.70
C CYS A 39 26.04 -12.62 2.47
N SER A 40 27.36 -12.47 2.61
CA SER A 40 28.33 -12.63 1.52
C SER A 40 28.39 -14.04 0.93
N THR A 41 27.96 -15.04 1.70
CA THR A 41 27.89 -16.45 1.28
C THR A 41 26.45 -16.89 1.02
N PHE A 42 25.55 -15.95 0.78
CA PHE A 42 24.17 -16.28 0.41
C PHE A 42 24.15 -16.91 -0.97
N ASP A 43 23.56 -18.10 -1.05
CA ASP A 43 23.29 -18.78 -2.31
C ASP A 43 21.83 -19.23 -2.29
N GLN A 44 21.05 -18.73 -3.25
CA GLN A 44 19.61 -18.92 -3.24
C GLN A 44 19.25 -20.34 -3.70
N ASP A 45 18.59 -21.09 -2.81
CA ASP A 45 17.91 -22.32 -3.15
C ASP A 45 16.64 -22.02 -3.96
N LYS A 46 16.78 -22.07 -5.28
CA LYS A 46 15.69 -21.83 -6.24
C LYS A 46 14.52 -22.78 -6.04
N ALA A 47 14.78 -24.03 -5.65
CA ALA A 47 13.72 -25.02 -5.43
C ALA A 47 12.90 -24.67 -4.19
N GLU A 48 13.55 -24.27 -3.10
CA GLU A 48 12.87 -23.82 -1.89
C GLU A 48 12.11 -22.51 -2.12
N PHE A 49 12.71 -21.54 -2.81
CA PHE A 49 12.03 -20.30 -3.18
C PHE A 49 10.76 -20.57 -4.01
N LYS A 50 10.83 -21.52 -4.96
CA LYS A 50 9.66 -21.95 -5.75
C LYS A 50 8.56 -22.55 -4.86
N LYS A 51 8.89 -23.27 -3.78
CA LYS A 51 7.90 -23.78 -2.83
C LYS A 51 7.18 -22.64 -2.10
N TYR A 52 7.89 -21.60 -1.67
CA TYR A 52 7.25 -20.43 -1.06
C TYR A 52 6.32 -19.72 -2.06
N LYS A 53 6.74 -19.59 -3.32
CA LYS A 53 5.89 -19.02 -4.37
C LYS A 53 4.63 -19.86 -4.60
N LYS A 54 4.77 -21.18 -4.69
CA LYS A 54 3.64 -22.09 -4.83
C LYS A 54 2.70 -22.01 -3.63
N ARG A 55 3.23 -22.01 -2.41
CA ARG A 55 2.41 -21.86 -1.20
C ARG A 55 1.60 -20.57 -1.23
N PHE A 56 2.22 -19.45 -1.62
CA PHE A 56 1.50 -18.19 -1.79
C PHE A 56 0.38 -18.30 -2.83
N GLU A 57 0.65 -18.93 -3.98
CA GLU A 57 -0.38 -19.16 -5.01
C GLU A 57 -1.53 -20.03 -4.49
N ASP A 58 -1.22 -21.10 -3.75
CA ASP A 58 -2.19 -21.99 -3.14
C ASP A 58 -3.04 -21.25 -2.08
N GLU A 59 -2.42 -20.47 -1.19
CA GLU A 59 -3.12 -19.65 -0.17
C GLU A 59 -4.00 -18.56 -0.81
N VAL A 60 -3.55 -17.96 -1.92
CA VAL A 60 -4.35 -16.97 -2.66
C VAL A 60 -5.54 -17.62 -3.36
N ASN A 61 -5.36 -18.79 -3.98
CA ASN A 61 -6.45 -19.54 -4.62
C ASN A 61 -7.47 -20.06 -3.60
N ASP A 62 -7.04 -20.40 -2.39
CA ASP A 62 -7.92 -20.84 -1.30
C ASP A 62 -8.76 -19.68 -0.74
N LYS A 63 -8.15 -18.49 -0.58
CA LYS A 63 -8.80 -17.35 0.07
C LYS A 63 -9.55 -16.42 -0.87
N TYR A 64 -9.15 -16.32 -2.14
CA TYR A 64 -9.69 -15.34 -3.09
C TYR A 64 -10.05 -16.00 -4.42
N ALA A 65 -11.05 -15.42 -5.10
CA ALA A 65 -11.42 -15.87 -6.43
C ALA A 65 -10.32 -15.54 -7.45
N THR A 66 -9.78 -16.56 -8.11
CA THR A 66 -8.70 -16.39 -9.10
C THR A 66 -9.13 -16.78 -10.50
N ASN A 67 -10.10 -17.68 -10.67
CA ASN A 67 -10.61 -18.10 -11.98
C ASN A 67 -11.92 -17.39 -12.39
N SER A 68 -12.26 -17.47 -13.67
CA SER A 68 -13.40 -16.72 -14.24
C SER A 68 -14.75 -17.10 -13.64
N PHE A 69 -14.91 -18.33 -13.16
CA PHE A 69 -16.16 -18.82 -12.59
C PHE A 69 -16.34 -18.31 -11.16
N GLU A 70 -15.32 -18.47 -10.31
CA GLU A 70 -15.32 -17.93 -8.94
C GLU A 70 -15.51 -16.41 -8.91
N LYS A 71 -14.88 -15.71 -9.86
CA LYS A 71 -15.00 -14.26 -10.00
C LYS A 71 -16.45 -13.80 -10.12
N PHE A 72 -17.30 -14.60 -10.77
CA PHE A 72 -18.71 -14.25 -10.94
C PHE A 72 -19.50 -14.25 -9.62
N PHE A 73 -19.14 -15.11 -8.68
CA PHE A 73 -19.87 -15.28 -7.40
C PHE A 73 -19.18 -14.60 -6.21
N SER A 74 -17.92 -14.18 -6.37
CA SER A 74 -17.14 -13.53 -5.31
C SER A 74 -17.33 -12.01 -5.27
N GLU A 75 -17.20 -11.43 -4.08
CA GLU A 75 -17.19 -9.97 -3.90
C GLU A 75 -15.86 -9.33 -4.34
N SER A 76 -14.77 -10.09 -4.32
CA SER A 76 -13.44 -9.62 -4.69
C SER A 76 -12.63 -10.70 -5.40
N SER A 77 -11.74 -10.27 -6.29
CA SER A 77 -10.92 -11.16 -7.09
C SER A 77 -9.46 -10.76 -7.09
N PHE A 78 -8.59 -11.76 -7.01
CA PHE A 78 -7.16 -11.54 -7.09
C PHE A 78 -6.72 -11.49 -8.57
N ILE A 79 -5.89 -10.50 -8.87
CA ILE A 79 -5.35 -10.24 -10.20
C ILE A 79 -3.84 -10.14 -10.10
N LYS A 80 -3.14 -11.08 -10.74
CA LYS A 80 -1.70 -10.96 -10.90
C LYS A 80 -1.38 -9.75 -11.78
N PRO A 81 -0.37 -8.94 -11.40
CA PRO A 81 -0.06 -7.74 -12.14
C PRO A 81 0.52 -8.09 -13.50
N SER A 82 -0.19 -7.69 -14.55
CA SER A 82 0.35 -7.73 -15.91
C SER A 82 1.38 -6.61 -16.09
N ASN A 83 2.17 -6.69 -17.17
CA ASN A 83 3.04 -5.59 -17.54
C ASN A 83 2.15 -4.40 -17.94
N SER A 84 2.32 -3.27 -17.23
CA SER A 84 1.66 -2.02 -17.58
C SER A 84 2.03 -1.63 -19.01
N ARG A 85 1.03 -1.26 -19.82
CA ARG A 85 1.27 -0.65 -21.14
C ARG A 85 1.76 0.79 -21.02
N ASN A 86 1.48 1.46 -19.91
CA ASN A 86 1.93 2.82 -19.65
C ASN A 86 3.35 2.80 -19.09
N PRO A 87 4.21 3.77 -19.48
CA PRO A 87 5.56 3.87 -18.95
C PRO A 87 5.51 4.06 -17.43
N PRO A 88 6.36 3.35 -16.68
CA PRO A 88 6.37 3.48 -15.23
C PRO A 88 6.78 4.90 -14.84
N LYS A 89 6.01 5.52 -13.96
CA LYS A 89 6.30 6.84 -13.37
C LYS A 89 7.67 6.89 -12.69
N PHE A 90 8.10 5.77 -12.13
CA PHE A 90 9.40 5.61 -11.50
C PHE A 90 10.31 4.77 -12.40
N SER A 91 11.43 5.36 -12.81
CA SER A 91 12.40 4.74 -13.71
C SER A 91 13.57 4.07 -12.99
N SER A 92 13.79 4.37 -11.72
CA SER A 92 14.91 3.83 -10.93
C SER A 92 14.53 3.62 -9.46
N VAL A 93 15.26 2.74 -8.79
CA VAL A 93 15.09 2.39 -7.38
C VAL A 93 15.27 3.59 -6.47
N ASP A 94 16.30 4.42 -6.70
CA ASP A 94 16.58 5.60 -5.86
C ASP A 94 15.45 6.62 -5.87
N LYS A 95 14.71 6.74 -6.99
CA LYS A 95 13.54 7.61 -7.10
C LYS A 95 12.33 7.10 -6.32
N THR A 96 12.36 5.85 -5.86
CA THR A 96 11.29 5.26 -5.04
C THR A 96 11.55 5.35 -3.55
N HIS A 97 12.79 5.64 -3.13
CA HIS A 97 13.14 5.73 -1.72
C HIS A 97 12.66 7.06 -1.12
N ASN A 98 12.32 7.02 0.16
CA ASN A 98 11.76 8.14 0.93
C ASN A 98 10.40 8.64 0.41
N LEU A 99 9.69 7.83 -0.37
CA LEU A 99 8.32 8.14 -0.76
C LEU A 99 7.40 7.92 0.44
N ASN A 100 6.77 9.02 0.87
CA ASN A 100 5.76 9.00 1.92
C ASN A 100 4.37 9.08 1.29
N LEU A 101 3.65 7.96 1.32
CA LEU A 101 2.30 7.86 0.79
C LEU A 101 1.32 8.32 1.87
N LYS A 102 0.50 9.30 1.49
CA LYS A 102 -0.45 9.97 2.37
C LYS A 102 -1.86 9.78 1.83
N ASN A 103 -2.85 10.11 2.66
CA ASN A 103 -4.22 10.08 2.20
C ASN A 103 -4.44 11.04 1.02
N ASN A 104 -5.26 10.63 0.06
CA ASN A 104 -5.68 11.45 -1.04
C ASN A 104 -6.71 12.48 -0.56
N VAL A 105 -6.33 13.76 -0.63
CA VAL A 105 -7.19 14.90 -0.24
C VAL A 105 -8.04 15.44 -1.39
N ALA A 106 -7.94 14.86 -2.59
CA ALA A 106 -8.66 15.37 -3.75
C ALA A 106 -10.18 15.37 -3.53
N HIS A 107 -10.71 14.34 -2.86
CA HIS A 107 -12.14 14.25 -2.55
C HIS A 107 -12.56 15.33 -1.54
N ASP A 108 -11.81 15.50 -0.45
CA ASP A 108 -12.07 16.54 0.55
C ASP A 108 -12.01 17.95 -0.10
N LYS A 109 -11.06 18.19 -1.02
CA LYS A 109 -10.97 19.44 -1.80
C LYS A 109 -12.15 19.62 -2.77
N ALA A 110 -12.59 18.57 -3.44
CA ALA A 110 -13.71 18.62 -4.37
C ALA A 110 -15.03 18.94 -3.64
N ILE A 111 -15.27 18.29 -2.50
CA ILE A 111 -16.41 18.63 -1.62
C ILE A 111 -16.34 20.10 -1.21
N LEU A 112 -15.17 20.57 -0.77
CA LEU A 112 -15.01 21.96 -0.35
C LEU A 112 -15.35 22.95 -1.48
N ILE A 113 -14.87 22.69 -2.70
CA ILE A 113 -15.18 23.51 -3.88
C ILE A 113 -16.69 23.50 -4.15
N LEU A 114 -17.33 22.33 -4.14
CA LEU A 114 -18.76 22.19 -4.36
C LEU A 114 -19.58 22.97 -3.33
N MET A 115 -19.16 22.93 -2.06
CA MET A 115 -19.82 23.69 -0.99
C MET A 115 -19.64 25.20 -1.15
N CYS A 116 -18.45 25.66 -1.56
CA CYS A 116 -18.23 27.07 -1.88
C CYS A 116 -19.10 27.54 -3.05
N LEU A 117 -19.26 26.72 -4.10
CA LEU A 117 -20.15 27.02 -5.22
C LEU A 117 -21.62 27.08 -4.79
N ALA A 118 -22.07 26.13 -3.96
CA ALA A 118 -23.42 26.13 -3.41
C ALA A 118 -23.67 27.39 -2.56
N MET A 119 -22.70 27.78 -1.73
CA MET A 119 -22.79 29.00 -0.92
C MET A 119 -22.84 30.27 -1.79
N ALA A 120 -22.00 30.35 -2.83
CA ALA A 120 -22.01 31.46 -3.78
C ALA A 120 -23.36 31.56 -4.53
N TYR A 121 -23.94 30.42 -4.90
CA TYR A 121 -25.26 30.37 -5.54
C TYR A 121 -26.36 30.90 -4.62
N VAL A 122 -26.44 30.43 -3.37
CA VAL A 122 -27.45 30.91 -2.40
C VAL A 122 -27.27 32.41 -2.14
N PHE A 123 -26.02 32.89 -2.04
CA PHE A 123 -25.72 34.31 -1.87
C PHE A 123 -26.20 35.13 -3.07
N PHE A 124 -25.96 34.65 -4.29
CA PHE A 124 -26.35 35.34 -5.51
C PHE A 124 -27.88 35.44 -5.66
N VAL A 125 -28.61 34.36 -5.37
CA VAL A 125 -30.08 34.34 -5.44
C VAL A 125 -30.71 35.32 -4.44
N ASN A 126 -30.11 35.45 -3.26
CA ASN A 126 -30.64 36.29 -2.17
C ASN A 126 -29.90 37.63 -2.03
N TYR A 127 -29.11 38.05 -3.02
CA TYR A 127 -28.17 39.16 -2.90
C TYR A 127 -28.83 40.48 -2.45
N LYS A 128 -29.99 40.81 -3.03
CA LYS A 128 -30.72 42.04 -2.70
C LYS A 128 -31.24 42.03 -1.27
N ASP A 129 -31.83 40.91 -0.84
CA ASP A 129 -32.37 40.79 0.51
C ASP A 129 -31.26 40.80 1.55
N ILE A 130 -30.13 40.12 1.25
CA ILE A 130 -28.94 40.09 2.11
C ILE A 130 -28.39 41.50 2.32
N ILE A 131 -28.25 42.29 1.25
CA ILE A 131 -27.73 43.67 1.35
C ILE A 131 -28.70 44.59 2.07
N ASN A 132 -30.00 44.42 1.84
CA ASN A 132 -31.03 45.24 2.47
C ASN A 132 -31.36 44.79 3.91
N LEU A 133 -30.71 43.72 4.42
CA LEU A 133 -30.99 43.12 5.73
C LEU A 133 -32.45 42.69 5.93
N THR A 134 -33.15 42.38 4.83
CA THR A 134 -34.56 41.92 4.86
C THR A 134 -34.69 40.39 4.85
N VAL A 135 -33.57 39.67 4.98
CA VAL A 135 -33.52 38.20 4.94
C VAL A 135 -34.19 37.60 6.17
N GLU A 136 -34.95 36.52 5.97
CA GLU A 136 -35.49 35.71 7.05
C GLU A 136 -34.38 35.13 7.95
N ASN A 137 -34.59 35.16 9.27
CA ASN A 137 -33.63 34.64 10.26
C ASN A 137 -33.15 33.20 9.97
N GLY A 138 -34.01 32.37 9.37
CA GLY A 138 -33.66 30.99 8.99
C GLY A 138 -32.56 30.91 7.93
N VAL A 139 -32.59 31.79 6.93
CA VAL A 139 -31.58 31.84 5.86
C VAL A 139 -30.25 32.32 6.43
N LEU A 140 -30.26 33.34 7.29
CA LEU A 140 -29.06 33.85 7.96
C LEU A 140 -28.39 32.77 8.84
N ALA A 141 -29.18 32.02 9.61
CA ALA A 141 -28.70 30.90 10.41
C ALA A 141 -28.08 29.79 9.55
N GLY A 142 -28.69 29.48 8.40
CA GLY A 142 -28.14 28.53 7.43
C GLY A 142 -26.78 28.95 6.88
N PHE A 143 -26.60 30.23 6.54
CA PHE A 143 -25.31 30.79 6.12
C PHE A 143 -24.24 30.67 7.21
N ALA A 144 -24.58 31.02 8.45
CA ALA A 144 -23.65 30.91 9.57
C ALA A 144 -23.20 29.46 9.76
N PHE A 145 -24.12 28.49 9.69
CA PHE A 145 -23.79 27.07 9.78
C PHE A 145 -22.89 26.60 8.64
N MET A 146 -23.18 27.01 7.39
CA MET A 146 -22.35 26.69 6.22
C MET A 146 -20.94 27.24 6.35
N LEU A 147 -20.77 28.49 6.83
CA LEU A 147 -19.45 29.09 7.04
C LEU A 147 -18.62 28.31 8.08
N ILE A 148 -19.26 27.87 9.18
CA ILE A 148 -18.60 27.03 10.19
C ILE A 148 -18.18 25.70 9.57
N PHE A 149 -19.06 25.04 8.82
CA PHE A 149 -18.78 23.74 8.21
C PHE A 149 -17.68 23.83 7.14
N ILE A 150 -17.69 24.85 6.29
CA ILE A 150 -16.62 25.16 5.32
C ILE A 150 -15.30 25.38 6.04
N SER A 151 -15.31 26.09 7.18
CA SER A 151 -14.10 26.32 7.97
C SER A 151 -13.52 25.00 8.52
N VAL A 152 -14.38 24.10 9.01
CA VAL A 152 -13.97 22.76 9.48
C VAL A 152 -13.41 21.90 8.34
N LEU A 153 -14.06 21.88 7.18
CA LEU A 153 -13.58 21.15 6.01
C LEU A 153 -12.28 21.72 5.46
N THR A 154 -12.14 23.04 5.42
CA THR A 154 -10.91 23.72 5.02
C THR A 154 -9.77 23.36 5.97
N TYR A 155 -10.02 23.38 7.27
CA TYR A 155 -9.05 22.93 8.27
C TYR A 155 -8.63 21.48 8.03
N ARG A 156 -9.59 20.58 7.80
CA ARG A 156 -9.31 19.17 7.53
C ARG A 156 -8.54 18.95 6.21
N ALA A 157 -8.88 19.67 5.14
CA ALA A 157 -8.30 19.48 3.81
C ALA A 157 -6.89 20.07 3.67
N TYR A 158 -6.57 21.15 4.42
CA TYR A 158 -5.32 21.89 4.26
C TYR A 158 -4.41 21.84 5.49
N PHE A 159 -4.96 21.77 6.70
CA PHE A 159 -4.18 21.94 7.94
C PHE A 159 -4.00 20.65 8.74
N MET A 160 -4.90 19.66 8.61
CA MET A 160 -4.61 18.33 9.15
C MET A 160 -3.41 17.74 8.40
N GLN A 161 -2.29 17.58 9.08
CA GLN A 161 -1.19 16.77 8.59
C GLN A 161 -1.70 15.34 8.41
N HIS A 162 -1.93 14.93 7.17
CA HIS A 162 -2.30 13.55 6.87
C HIS A 162 -1.16 12.65 7.30
N LYS A 163 -1.45 11.81 8.30
CA LYS A 163 -0.49 10.83 8.82
C LYS A 163 0.02 10.00 7.65
N ILE A 164 1.35 9.88 7.57
CA ILE A 164 2.01 8.98 6.63
C ILE A 164 1.50 7.58 6.95
N LYS A 165 0.86 6.93 5.98
CA LYS A 165 0.34 5.57 6.16
C LYS A 165 1.35 4.53 5.69
N ILE A 166 2.02 4.81 4.58
CA ILE A 166 3.06 3.96 4.03
C ILE A 166 4.30 4.81 3.74
N SER A 167 5.46 4.32 4.17
CA SER A 167 6.75 4.87 3.76
C SER A 167 7.53 3.82 2.97
N ILE A 168 8.08 4.22 1.82
CA ILE A 168 8.95 3.38 1.00
C ILE A 168 10.39 3.75 1.33
N THR A 169 11.12 2.80 1.89
CA THR A 169 12.51 2.98 2.31
C THR A 169 13.45 2.13 1.45
N LYS A 170 14.76 2.33 1.62
CA LYS A 170 15.78 1.52 0.96
C LYS A 170 15.65 0.03 1.26
N ASP A 171 15.25 -0.31 2.49
CA ASP A 171 15.24 -1.70 2.96
C ASP A 171 13.87 -2.38 2.80
N GLY A 172 12.80 -1.61 2.67
CA GLY A 172 11.44 -2.15 2.61
C GLY A 172 10.33 -1.12 2.63
N ILE A 173 9.12 -1.62 2.90
CA ILE A 173 7.89 -0.86 3.06
C ILE A 173 7.56 -0.79 4.55
N GLU A 174 7.33 0.41 5.08
CA GLU A 174 6.81 0.60 6.43
C GLU A 174 5.31 0.88 6.37
N TYR A 175 4.51 0.06 7.04
CA TYR A 175 3.04 0.12 7.03
C TYR A 175 2.49 -0.27 8.40
N HIS A 176 1.64 0.58 9.00
CA HIS A 176 1.10 0.40 10.35
C HIS A 176 2.15 0.07 11.43
N GLY A 177 3.33 0.70 11.36
CA GLY A 177 4.43 0.45 12.30
C GLY A 177 5.18 -0.87 12.08
N ASN A 178 4.79 -1.66 11.07
CA ASN A 178 5.50 -2.87 10.66
C ASN A 178 6.37 -2.58 9.45
N LYS A 179 7.60 -3.12 9.45
CA LYS A 179 8.52 -3.06 8.32
C LYS A 179 8.47 -4.38 7.54
N LEU A 180 8.14 -4.29 6.25
CA LEU A 180 8.18 -5.37 5.28
C LEU A 180 9.40 -5.20 4.38
N ASN A 181 10.44 -6.00 4.62
CA ASN A 181 11.68 -5.89 3.87
C ASN A 181 11.56 -6.43 2.44
N TRP A 182 12.26 -5.82 1.48
CA TRP A 182 12.21 -6.20 0.07
C TRP A 182 12.62 -7.65 -0.19
N ASN A 183 13.65 -8.13 0.52
CA ASN A 183 14.14 -9.52 0.44
C ASN A 183 13.16 -10.55 1.01
N ASN A 184 12.13 -10.13 1.72
CA ASN A 184 11.11 -11.01 2.31
C ASN A 184 9.92 -11.23 1.38
N ILE A 185 9.79 -10.45 0.30
CA ILE A 185 8.66 -10.49 -0.62
C ILE A 185 8.91 -11.57 -1.68
N VAL A 186 7.96 -12.49 -1.84
CA VAL A 186 8.03 -13.62 -2.79
C VAL A 186 7.27 -13.31 -4.07
N ASP A 187 6.04 -12.84 -3.93
CA ASP A 187 5.15 -12.49 -5.04
C ASP A 187 4.07 -11.52 -4.51
N PHE A 188 3.33 -10.86 -5.41
CA PHE A 188 2.29 -9.90 -5.03
C PHE A 188 1.27 -9.71 -6.14
N GLY A 189 0.08 -9.20 -5.79
CA GLY A 189 -0.93 -8.81 -6.76
C GLY A 189 -2.03 -7.93 -6.20
N ILE A 190 -2.98 -7.57 -7.06
CA ILE A 190 -4.05 -6.64 -6.75
C ILE A 190 -5.29 -7.44 -6.37
N LEU A 191 -5.91 -7.09 -5.26
CA LEU A 191 -7.28 -7.51 -4.95
C LEU A 191 -8.24 -6.43 -5.47
N LYS A 192 -9.05 -6.81 -6.45
CA LYS A 192 -10.04 -5.92 -7.07
C LYS A 192 -11.42 -6.29 -6.56
N ALA A 193 -12.16 -5.33 -6.03
CA ALA A 193 -13.58 -5.51 -5.74
C ALA A 193 -14.36 -5.72 -7.06
N ASN A 194 -15.26 -6.70 -7.10
CA ASN A 194 -16.08 -6.97 -8.28
C ASN A 194 -17.30 -6.03 -8.34
N SER A 195 -17.68 -5.42 -7.21
CA SER A 195 -18.73 -4.40 -7.17
C SER A 195 -18.24 -3.08 -7.75
N THR A 196 -19.09 -2.44 -8.56
CA THR A 196 -18.85 -1.10 -9.12
C THR A 196 -18.99 0.03 -8.10
N SER A 197 -19.57 -0.24 -6.91
CA SER A 197 -19.87 0.79 -5.91
C SER A 197 -18.74 1.07 -4.92
N VAL A 198 -17.74 0.19 -4.81
CA VAL A 198 -16.66 0.31 -3.83
C VAL A 198 -15.31 0.19 -4.52
N SER A 199 -14.57 1.30 -4.61
CA SER A 199 -13.20 1.34 -5.12
C SER A 199 -12.19 0.93 -4.06
N GLU A 200 -12.39 -0.24 -3.44
CA GLU A 200 -11.41 -0.81 -2.53
C GLU A 200 -10.19 -1.30 -3.33
N HIS A 201 -9.03 -0.76 -2.98
CA HIS A 201 -7.76 -1.04 -3.64
C HIS A 201 -6.83 -1.66 -2.62
N LYS A 202 -6.73 -2.99 -2.63
CA LYS A 202 -5.83 -3.74 -1.73
C LYS A 202 -4.75 -4.44 -2.54
N ILE A 203 -3.54 -4.48 -2.01
CA ILE A 203 -2.42 -5.26 -2.53
C ILE A 203 -2.19 -6.44 -1.60
N ILE A 204 -2.14 -7.63 -2.18
CA ILE A 204 -1.83 -8.87 -1.49
C ILE A 204 -0.36 -9.16 -1.72
N VAL A 205 0.41 -9.32 -0.65
CA VAL A 205 1.85 -9.57 -0.69
C VAL A 205 2.17 -10.89 -0.03
N GLY A 206 2.76 -11.81 -0.78
CA GLY A 206 3.29 -13.08 -0.26
C GLY A 206 4.68 -12.88 0.31
N THR A 207 4.92 -13.39 1.52
CA THR A 207 6.20 -13.25 2.22
C THR A 207 6.79 -14.58 2.66
N ILE A 208 8.12 -14.63 2.82
CA ILE A 208 8.84 -15.84 3.26
C ILE A 208 8.59 -16.12 4.76
N THR A 209 8.44 -15.07 5.56
CA THR A 209 8.33 -15.19 7.02
C THR A 209 6.90 -15.18 7.55
N LYS A 210 6.00 -14.39 6.98
CA LYS A 210 4.67 -14.08 7.53
C LYS A 210 3.49 -14.58 6.70
N GLY A 211 3.74 -15.26 5.56
CA GLY A 211 2.68 -15.66 4.64
C GLY A 211 2.10 -14.45 3.90
N ILE A 212 0.78 -14.39 3.75
CA ILE A 212 0.07 -13.29 3.08
C ILE A 212 -0.07 -12.06 3.99
N ILE A 213 0.26 -10.89 3.46
CA ILE A 213 0.02 -9.58 4.05
C ILE A 213 -0.87 -8.77 3.11
N GLU A 214 -1.89 -8.13 3.66
CA GLU A 214 -2.76 -7.20 2.92
C GLU A 214 -2.33 -5.75 3.18
N ILE A 215 -2.15 -4.98 2.12
CA ILE A 215 -1.84 -3.55 2.17
C ILE A 215 -3.00 -2.79 1.54
N ASP A 216 -3.66 -1.94 2.32
CA ASP A 216 -4.79 -1.13 1.86
C ASP A 216 -4.29 0.19 1.26
N LEU A 217 -4.55 0.39 -0.03
CA LEU A 217 -4.21 1.59 -0.79
C LEU A 217 -5.43 2.49 -1.04
N THR A 218 -6.64 2.10 -0.60
CA THR A 218 -7.91 2.75 -0.96
C THR A 218 -7.90 4.25 -0.72
N ALA A 219 -7.34 4.68 0.41
CA ALA A 219 -7.29 6.08 0.79
C ALA A 219 -6.04 6.81 0.30
N LEU A 220 -5.09 6.15 -0.38
CA LEU A 220 -3.77 6.70 -0.66
C LEU A 220 -3.70 7.45 -1.98
N ASN A 221 -2.74 8.36 -2.08
CA ASN A 221 -2.43 9.14 -3.28
C ASN A 221 -1.58 8.37 -4.32
N ILE A 222 -1.74 7.06 -4.41
CA ILE A 222 -1.03 6.20 -5.37
C ILE A 222 -1.98 5.14 -5.93
N SER A 223 -1.86 4.81 -7.22
CA SER A 223 -2.64 3.72 -7.79
C SER A 223 -2.02 2.35 -7.42
N PRO A 224 -2.81 1.26 -7.41
CA PRO A 224 -2.29 -0.09 -7.22
C PRO A 224 -1.17 -0.46 -8.19
N GLU A 225 -1.29 -0.05 -9.45
CA GLU A 225 -0.32 -0.33 -10.51
C GLU A 225 0.98 0.43 -10.27
N GLU A 226 0.90 1.70 -9.87
CA GLU A 226 2.07 2.50 -9.49
C GLU A 226 2.79 1.86 -8.29
N PHE A 227 2.05 1.43 -7.27
CA PHE A 227 2.61 0.77 -6.09
C PHE A 227 3.29 -0.56 -6.44
N ILE A 228 2.66 -1.38 -7.28
CA ILE A 228 3.21 -2.63 -7.80
C ILE A 228 4.50 -2.42 -8.59
N ASN A 229 4.58 -1.34 -9.36
CA ASN A 229 5.81 -1.00 -10.07
C ASN A 229 6.94 -0.65 -9.11
N ILE A 230 6.67 0.11 -8.04
CA ILE A 230 7.64 0.37 -6.96
C ILE A 230 8.12 -0.95 -6.34
N MET A 231 7.19 -1.84 -6.00
CA MET A 231 7.54 -3.15 -5.42
C MET A 231 8.41 -3.97 -6.37
N ARG A 232 8.03 -4.08 -7.64
CA ARG A 232 8.76 -4.85 -8.66
C ARG A 232 10.17 -4.32 -8.87
N LEU A 233 10.36 -3.01 -8.89
CA LEU A 233 11.67 -2.38 -9.03
C LEU A 233 12.58 -2.72 -7.85
N ASN A 234 12.09 -2.57 -6.63
CA ASN A 234 12.90 -2.78 -5.43
C ASN A 234 13.20 -4.27 -5.17
N THR A 235 12.24 -5.17 -5.35
CA THR A 235 12.47 -6.62 -5.15
C THR A 235 13.46 -7.19 -6.17
N LYS A 236 13.36 -6.78 -7.45
CA LYS A 236 14.31 -7.20 -8.48
C LYS A 236 15.73 -6.72 -8.17
N ASN A 237 15.89 -5.47 -7.72
CA ASN A 237 17.19 -4.93 -7.37
C ASN A 237 17.86 -5.70 -6.23
N VAL A 238 17.11 -6.06 -5.19
CA VAL A 238 17.64 -6.87 -4.09
C VAL A 238 18.07 -8.25 -4.56
N LEU A 239 17.31 -8.90 -5.45
CA LEU A 239 17.73 -10.20 -6.00
C LEU A 239 18.97 -10.08 -6.89
N GLN A 240 19.16 -8.97 -7.60
CA GLN A 240 20.31 -8.74 -8.47
C GLN A 240 21.57 -8.33 -7.69
N GLN A 241 21.45 -7.65 -6.56
CA GLN A 241 22.58 -7.27 -5.70
C GLN A 241 23.16 -8.44 -4.89
N ASN A 242 22.50 -9.59 -4.91
CA ASN A 242 22.90 -10.81 -4.20
C ASN A 242 23.45 -11.91 -5.13
N ILE A 243 23.69 -11.58 -6.40
CA ILE A 243 24.37 -12.41 -7.43
C ILE A 243 25.66 -11.71 -7.80
#